data_AF-A0A816E2B7-F1
#
_entry.id   AF-A0A816E2B7-F1
#
_cell.length_a   1.000
_cell.length_b   1.000
_cell.length_c   1.000
_cell.angle_alpha   90.00
_cell.angle_beta   90.00
_cell.angle_gamma   90.00
#
_symmetry.space_group_name_H-M   'P 1'
#
loop_
_entity.id
_entity.type
_entity.pdbx_description
1 polymer ?
#
loop_
_entity_poly.entity_id
_entity_poly.type
_entity_poly.pdbx_seq_one_letter_code
_entity_poly.pdbx_strand_id
1 'polypeptide(L)'
;MSTLVTVRQTTTTTMKSSASNNPSGNDNNSPTPVRSYGITPPVSVKGPDPSDCIATDSLEETLRSYNYFESDAELSHRVEVMAKLDALVRKWIRNVSIAKNVPSEIADAVGGGVHTFGSYRLGVHSKGGDIDTLVIAPRHIDRTDFFTSFVECLRSQPEVRDLHAVEGAFVPVIKLVYDGIELDMLFARLALPSIPSTLDLKDDQLLLNLDHSCVRSLNGCRVADEILDLVPNRETFRATLRAIKLWAKKSGLYNNALGFFGGVAWAMLVARICQLYPNAIAATLVHKFFYVYNKWNWPTPVLLKEINDPQHGFTVWDSRLNSFDRRHLMPIITPAYPQQNSTHNVSRSTQRIIIEEFQRGLDTVNRIMSGKSEWKELFTGRPFIDRYKHFIILLLSAPDQDRYVEWSGLVESKIRLLIVNLERNPYIDLAHVNSEKYTPDEVVFKRLQQPAETNGNQSPESSSTNNSKPSNDSSSNSNNTSNAVRSMWIVGLQFRNANNVHLNLTDEIRAFVDVVDQAAANSNKSRDSINLDARYIRRRELSNILPKGSQSTQSPRPEKTKLTDEKCENLKRAKLDSTSSEPDSTLESDINSPSKRPKLDTIDESNNDAK
;
A
#
# COMPACT_ATOMS: atom_id res chain seq x y z
N MET A 1 -33.00 -8.94 -17.51
CA MET A 1 -33.13 -9.52 -16.16
C MET A 1 -31.99 -10.51 -15.94
N SER A 2 -31.35 -10.41 -14.76
CA SER A 2 -30.30 -11.28 -14.19
C SER A 2 -28.95 -11.26 -14.92
N THR A 3 -27.83 -10.85 -14.31
CA THR A 3 -27.35 -11.23 -12.97
C THR A 3 -26.53 -10.11 -12.35
N LEU A 4 -27.17 -9.21 -11.59
CA LEU A 4 -26.49 -8.42 -10.56
C LEU A 4 -26.51 -9.27 -9.30
N VAL A 5 -25.32 -9.56 -8.77
CA VAL A 5 -25.15 -10.29 -7.51
C VAL A 5 -25.73 -9.42 -6.40
N THR A 6 -26.97 -9.69 -6.01
CA THR A 6 -27.62 -9.12 -4.83
C THR A 6 -26.91 -9.64 -3.59
N VAL A 7 -26.31 -8.74 -2.81
CA VAL A 7 -25.94 -9.00 -1.43
C VAL A 7 -27.25 -9.23 -0.66
N ARG A 8 -27.60 -10.50 -0.41
CA ARG A 8 -28.70 -10.82 0.50
C ARG A 8 -28.17 -10.82 1.93
N GLN A 9 -28.64 -9.84 2.71
CA GLN A 9 -28.54 -9.81 4.16
C GLN A 9 -29.34 -10.97 4.77
N THR A 10 -28.71 -11.70 5.68
CA THR A 10 -29.33 -12.73 6.52
C THR A 10 -30.16 -12.08 7.63
N THR A 11 -31.47 -12.28 7.58
CA THR A 11 -32.38 -12.03 8.70
C THR A 11 -32.31 -13.18 9.72
N THR A 12 -32.09 -12.81 10.98
CA THR A 12 -32.11 -13.68 12.16
C THR A 12 -33.44 -14.42 12.26
N THR A 13 -33.43 -15.75 12.13
CA THR A 13 -34.61 -16.58 12.46
C THR A 13 -34.20 -17.68 13.42
N THR A 14 -34.79 -17.60 14.61
CA THR A 14 -34.68 -18.50 15.75
C THR A 14 -35.11 -19.92 15.37
N MET A 15 -34.22 -20.91 15.52
CA MET A 15 -34.58 -22.32 15.34
C MET A 15 -35.44 -22.82 16.51
N LYS A 16 -36.67 -23.23 16.22
CA LYS A 16 -37.45 -24.17 17.05
C LYS A 16 -37.35 -25.55 16.44
N SER A 17 -36.89 -26.51 17.24
CA SER A 17 -36.83 -27.93 16.94
C SER A 17 -38.23 -28.53 16.75
N SER A 18 -38.45 -29.24 15.66
CA SER A 18 -39.49 -30.28 15.60
C SER A 18 -38.91 -31.51 14.92
N ALA A 19 -39.00 -32.64 15.62
CA ALA A 19 -38.51 -33.94 15.20
C ALA A 19 -39.56 -34.63 14.33
N SER A 20 -39.13 -35.24 13.22
CA SER A 20 -39.90 -36.31 12.57
C SER A 20 -38.96 -37.40 12.05
N ASN A 21 -39.16 -38.61 12.56
CA ASN A 21 -38.53 -39.86 12.14
C ASN A 21 -38.95 -40.27 10.73
N ASN A 22 -38.02 -40.75 9.90
CA ASN A 22 -38.08 -42.09 9.29
C ASN A 22 -36.80 -42.44 8.48
N PRO A 23 -36.53 -43.73 8.23
CA PRO A 23 -35.16 -44.24 8.15
C PRO A 23 -34.72 -44.76 6.76
N SER A 24 -33.41 -45.03 6.67
CA SER A 24 -32.74 -46.01 5.79
C SER A 24 -32.51 -45.64 4.32
N GLY A 25 -31.25 -45.33 3.97
CA GLY A 25 -30.78 -45.27 2.58
C GLY A 25 -29.27 -45.09 2.43
N ASN A 26 -28.54 -46.21 2.35
CA ASN A 26 -27.20 -46.41 1.75
C ASN A 26 -26.24 -45.21 1.64
N ASP A 27 -25.33 -45.09 2.61
CA ASP A 27 -24.13 -44.24 2.53
C ASP A 27 -23.02 -44.93 1.70
N ASN A 28 -22.97 -44.62 0.40
CA ASN A 28 -21.72 -44.67 -0.37
C ASN A 28 -21.20 -43.24 -0.50
N ASN A 29 -20.65 -42.71 0.60
CA ASN A 29 -20.08 -41.38 0.63
C ASN A 29 -18.56 -41.48 0.40
N SER A 30 -18.13 -41.46 -0.86
CA SER A 30 -16.74 -41.12 -1.18
C SER A 30 -16.48 -39.70 -0.66
N PRO A 31 -15.46 -39.46 0.19
CA PRO A 31 -15.24 -38.12 0.72
C PRO A 31 -14.88 -37.18 -0.42
N THR A 32 -15.72 -36.15 -0.64
CA THR A 32 -15.37 -35.00 -1.48
C THR A 32 -14.00 -34.47 -1.04
N PRO A 33 -13.02 -34.32 -1.95
CA PRO A 33 -11.69 -33.88 -1.58
C PRO A 33 -11.79 -32.50 -0.91
N VAL A 34 -11.28 -32.41 0.32
CA VAL A 34 -11.18 -31.14 1.04
C VAL A 34 -10.35 -30.19 0.19
N ARG A 35 -10.96 -29.08 -0.24
CA ARG A 35 -10.29 -28.07 -1.07
C ARG A 35 -9.07 -27.53 -0.29
N SER A 36 -7.88 -27.85 -0.76
CA SER A 36 -6.62 -27.31 -0.22
C SER A 36 -6.41 -25.90 -0.77
N TYR A 37 -5.93 -24.99 0.09
CA TYR A 37 -5.62 -23.61 -0.28
C TYR A 37 -4.12 -23.34 -0.10
N GLY A 38 -3.50 -22.70 -1.08
CA GLY A 38 -2.08 -22.35 -1.03
C GLY A 38 -1.13 -23.42 -1.55
N ILE A 39 0.16 -23.12 -1.49
CA ILE A 39 1.25 -23.99 -1.96
C ILE A 39 1.83 -24.92 -0.88
N THR A 40 1.29 -24.85 0.35
CA THR A 40 1.70 -25.71 1.48
C THR A 40 0.47 -26.12 2.27
N PRO A 41 0.55 -27.23 3.04
CA PRO A 41 -0.48 -27.56 4.02
C PRO A 41 -0.70 -26.43 5.04
N PRO A 42 -1.89 -26.37 5.69
CA PRO A 42 -2.14 -25.42 6.77
C PRO A 42 -1.23 -25.70 7.97
N VAL A 43 -0.84 -24.64 8.68
CA VAL A 43 -0.05 -24.75 9.92
C VAL A 43 -0.93 -25.22 11.08
N SER A 44 -2.19 -24.77 11.11
CA SER A 44 -3.18 -25.24 12.07
C SER A 44 -4.58 -25.14 11.50
N VAL A 45 -5.40 -26.15 11.76
CA VAL A 45 -6.83 -26.20 11.43
C VAL A 45 -7.71 -25.97 12.67
N LYS A 46 -7.13 -25.53 13.79
CA LYS A 46 -7.89 -25.25 15.02
C LYS A 46 -8.88 -24.09 14.76
N GLY A 47 -10.13 -24.28 15.19
CA GLY A 47 -11.12 -23.20 15.25
C GLY A 47 -10.86 -22.21 16.39
N PRO A 48 -11.65 -21.14 16.49
CA PRO A 48 -11.50 -20.13 17.54
C PRO A 48 -11.90 -20.67 18.92
N ASP A 49 -11.18 -20.22 19.95
CA ASP A 49 -11.61 -20.36 21.34
C ASP A 49 -12.51 -19.17 21.75
N PRO A 50 -13.28 -19.23 22.86
CA PRO A 50 -14.15 -18.11 23.28
C PRO A 50 -13.42 -16.78 23.47
N SER A 51 -12.17 -16.80 23.91
CA SER A 51 -11.33 -15.60 24.03
C SER A 51 -11.00 -14.96 22.69
N ASP A 52 -10.84 -15.76 21.62
CA ASP A 52 -10.62 -15.25 20.27
C ASP A 52 -11.86 -14.51 19.76
N CYS A 53 -13.05 -15.01 20.08
CA CYS A 53 -14.33 -14.38 19.71
C CYS A 53 -14.45 -13.00 20.35
N ILE A 54 -14.22 -12.92 21.67
CA ILE A 54 -14.23 -11.64 22.42
C ILE A 54 -13.21 -10.66 21.84
N ALA A 55 -11.99 -11.13 21.56
CA ALA A 55 -10.95 -10.29 20.97
C ALA A 55 -11.33 -9.81 19.55
N THR A 56 -12.04 -10.64 18.78
CA THR A 56 -12.53 -10.28 17.44
C THR A 56 -13.63 -9.24 17.49
N ASP A 57 -14.60 -9.39 18.40
CA ASP A 57 -15.67 -8.41 18.58
C ASP A 57 -15.10 -7.04 18.99
N SER A 58 -14.15 -7.02 19.93
CA SER A 58 -13.43 -5.81 20.34
C SER A 58 -12.61 -5.18 19.21
N LEU A 59 -12.00 -5.99 18.34
CA LEU A 59 -11.29 -5.51 17.15
C LEU A 59 -12.26 -4.81 16.20
N GLU A 60 -13.41 -5.41 15.93
CA GLU A 60 -14.42 -4.81 15.05
C GLU A 60 -14.99 -3.50 15.60
N GLU A 61 -15.31 -3.45 16.89
CA GLU A 61 -15.74 -2.23 17.57
C GLU A 61 -14.69 -1.11 17.44
N THR A 62 -13.42 -1.45 17.65
CA THR A 62 -12.31 -0.52 17.47
C THR A 62 -12.24 -0.03 16.02
N LEU A 63 -12.37 -0.91 15.02
CA LEU A 63 -12.37 -0.49 13.61
C LEU A 63 -13.55 0.45 13.28
N ARG A 64 -14.73 0.23 13.88
CA ARG A 64 -15.88 1.13 13.75
C ARG A 64 -15.59 2.51 14.32
N SER A 65 -14.87 2.61 15.44
CA SER A 65 -14.51 3.90 16.04
C SER A 65 -13.57 4.76 15.17
N TYR A 66 -12.84 4.15 14.23
CA TYR A 66 -12.01 4.87 13.25
C TYR A 66 -12.80 5.29 11.99
N ASN A 67 -14.13 5.14 11.99
CA ASN A 67 -15.01 5.47 10.85
C ASN A 67 -14.54 4.79 9.55
N TYR A 68 -14.04 3.56 9.67
CA TYR A 68 -13.46 2.82 8.56
C TYR A 68 -14.52 2.24 7.62
N PHE A 69 -15.69 1.89 8.17
CA PHE A 69 -16.80 1.29 7.44
C PHE A 69 -17.70 2.34 6.80
N GLU A 70 -18.17 2.07 5.59
CA GLU A 70 -19.21 2.86 4.95
C GLU A 70 -20.60 2.51 5.50
N SER A 71 -21.50 3.48 5.44
CA SER A 71 -22.92 3.26 5.72
C SER A 71 -23.59 2.49 4.58
N ASP A 72 -24.71 1.81 4.88
CA ASP A 72 -25.51 1.11 3.86
C ASP A 72 -26.01 2.06 2.75
N ALA A 73 -26.24 3.34 3.08
CA ALA A 73 -26.62 4.36 2.11
C ALA A 73 -25.48 4.68 1.13
N GLU A 74 -24.25 4.83 1.63
CA GLU A 74 -23.06 5.05 0.79
C GLU A 74 -22.78 3.84 -0.10
N LEU A 75 -22.92 2.62 0.44
CA LEU A 75 -22.79 1.39 -0.35
C LEU A 75 -23.84 1.31 -1.46
N SER A 76 -25.10 1.66 -1.16
CA SER A 76 -26.19 1.68 -2.14
C SER A 76 -25.92 2.71 -3.24
N HIS A 77 -25.46 3.91 -2.86
CA HIS A 77 -25.06 4.96 -3.79
C HIS A 77 -23.95 4.50 -4.75
N ARG A 78 -22.92 3.82 -4.24
CA ARG A 78 -21.85 3.24 -5.08
C ARG A 78 -22.40 2.22 -6.08
N VAL A 79 -23.33 1.37 -5.65
CA VAL A 79 -23.98 0.38 -6.55
C VAL A 79 -24.77 1.08 -7.66
N GLU A 80 -25.51 2.15 -7.33
CA GLU A 80 -26.26 2.95 -8.31
C GLU A 80 -25.33 3.63 -9.32
N VAL A 81 -24.25 4.26 -8.85
CA VAL A 81 -23.23 4.88 -9.72
C VAL A 81 -22.61 3.85 -10.66
N MET A 82 -22.24 2.67 -10.16
CA MET A 82 -21.68 1.61 -11.00
C MET A 82 -22.69 1.12 -12.07
N ALA A 83 -23.98 1.05 -11.75
CA ALA A 83 -25.02 0.69 -12.71
C ALA A 83 -25.20 1.77 -13.81
N LYS A 84 -25.19 3.06 -13.44
CA LYS A 84 -25.24 4.18 -14.41
C LYS A 84 -24.02 4.15 -15.33
N LEU A 85 -22.82 3.94 -14.79
CA LEU A 85 -21.59 3.85 -15.57
C LEU A 85 -21.55 2.66 -16.52
N ASP A 86 -21.99 1.48 -16.08
CA ASP A 86 -22.07 0.29 -16.94
C ASP A 86 -23.03 0.53 -18.12
N ALA A 87 -24.19 1.16 -17.86
CA ALA A 87 -25.12 1.55 -18.91
C ALA A 87 -24.52 2.58 -19.88
N LEU A 88 -23.78 3.57 -19.36
CA LEU A 88 -23.09 4.58 -20.17
C LEU A 88 -22.03 3.95 -21.08
N VAL A 89 -21.22 3.06 -20.54
CA VAL A 89 -20.17 2.34 -21.28
C VAL A 89 -20.77 1.46 -22.37
N ARG A 90 -21.83 0.69 -22.09
CA ARG A 90 -22.52 -0.12 -23.09
C ARG A 90 -23.09 0.73 -24.23
N LYS A 91 -23.70 1.86 -23.88
CA LYS A 91 -24.22 2.83 -24.88
C LYS A 91 -23.09 3.41 -25.73
N TRP A 92 -21.96 3.78 -25.12
CA TRP A 92 -20.79 4.27 -25.83
C TRP A 92 -20.21 3.23 -26.79
N ILE A 93 -19.98 1.99 -26.33
CA ILE A 93 -19.48 0.88 -27.16
C ILE A 93 -20.41 0.65 -28.37
N ARG A 94 -21.72 0.63 -28.16
CA ARG A 94 -22.72 0.51 -29.22
C ARG A 94 -22.58 1.63 -30.26
N ASN A 95 -22.49 2.89 -29.81
CA ASN A 95 -22.40 4.05 -30.70
C ASN A 95 -21.11 4.03 -31.53
N VAL A 96 -19.96 3.71 -30.91
CA VAL A 96 -18.68 3.56 -31.61
C VAL A 96 -18.73 2.40 -32.61
N SER A 97 -19.41 1.29 -32.26
CA SER A 97 -19.60 0.16 -33.17
C SER A 97 -20.35 0.59 -34.45
N ILE A 98 -21.43 1.33 -34.31
CA ILE A 98 -22.20 1.87 -35.45
C ILE A 98 -21.34 2.84 -36.27
N ALA A 99 -20.60 3.74 -35.61
CA ALA A 99 -19.69 4.68 -36.29
C ALA A 99 -18.57 3.97 -37.08
N LYS A 100 -18.19 2.76 -36.66
CA LYS A 100 -17.25 1.87 -37.36
C LYS A 100 -17.94 0.93 -38.36
N ASN A 101 -19.15 1.25 -38.81
CA ASN A 101 -19.95 0.51 -39.79
C ASN A 101 -20.35 -0.92 -39.36
N VAL A 102 -20.40 -1.20 -38.05
CA VAL A 102 -21.04 -2.43 -37.56
C VAL A 102 -22.57 -2.26 -37.66
N PRO A 103 -23.31 -3.19 -38.30
CA PRO A 103 -24.77 -3.14 -38.39
C PRO A 103 -25.43 -2.97 -37.01
N SER A 104 -26.52 -2.21 -36.94
CA SER A 104 -27.17 -1.86 -35.66
C SER A 104 -27.55 -3.11 -34.85
N GLU A 105 -28.03 -4.16 -35.52
CA GLU A 105 -28.44 -5.41 -34.89
C GLU A 105 -27.27 -6.13 -34.23
N ILE A 106 -26.08 -6.06 -34.85
CA ILE A 106 -24.84 -6.62 -34.28
C ILE A 106 -24.33 -5.70 -33.17
N ALA A 107 -24.37 -4.39 -33.36
CA ALA A 107 -23.97 -3.39 -32.37
C ALA A 107 -24.77 -3.49 -31.07
N ASP A 108 -26.03 -3.93 -31.12
CA ASP A 108 -26.85 -4.20 -29.92
C ASP A 108 -26.35 -5.43 -29.13
N ALA A 109 -25.62 -6.35 -29.77
CA ALA A 109 -25.16 -7.61 -29.21
C ALA A 109 -23.63 -7.67 -28.94
N VAL A 110 -22.86 -6.62 -29.26
CA VAL A 110 -21.40 -6.63 -29.04
C VAL A 110 -21.00 -6.69 -27.56
N GLY A 111 -21.89 -6.28 -26.65
CA GLY A 111 -21.66 -6.32 -25.21
C GLY A 111 -20.63 -5.30 -24.73
N GLY A 112 -19.81 -5.72 -23.76
CA GLY A 112 -18.86 -4.88 -23.03
C GLY A 112 -19.45 -4.39 -21.71
N GLY A 113 -18.64 -3.73 -20.89
CA GLY A 113 -19.10 -3.23 -19.60
C GLY A 113 -18.00 -2.80 -18.66
N VAL A 114 -18.40 -2.49 -17.42
CA VAL A 114 -17.51 -2.03 -16.36
C VAL A 114 -17.34 -3.11 -15.31
N HIS A 115 -16.08 -3.45 -15.02
CA HIS A 115 -15.70 -4.33 -13.93
C HIS A 115 -15.01 -3.53 -12.83
N THR A 116 -15.21 -3.92 -11.58
CA THR A 116 -14.49 -3.32 -10.45
C THR A 116 -13.32 -4.18 -10.04
N PHE A 117 -12.26 -3.56 -9.54
CA PHE A 117 -11.15 -4.26 -8.92
C PHE A 117 -10.70 -3.55 -7.64
N GLY A 118 -9.49 -3.88 -7.17
CA GLY A 118 -8.88 -3.19 -6.05
C GLY A 118 -9.65 -3.33 -4.75
N SER A 119 -9.60 -2.29 -3.92
CA SER A 119 -10.13 -2.37 -2.56
C SER A 119 -11.66 -2.47 -2.50
N TYR A 120 -12.35 -1.87 -3.47
CA TYR A 120 -13.80 -1.95 -3.61
C TYR A 120 -14.24 -3.38 -3.91
N ARG A 121 -13.65 -4.02 -4.93
CA ARG A 121 -13.94 -5.42 -5.30
C ARG A 121 -13.65 -6.41 -4.17
N LEU A 122 -12.55 -6.21 -3.44
CA LEU A 122 -12.20 -7.04 -2.29
C LEU A 122 -13.16 -6.83 -1.10
N GLY A 123 -13.97 -5.76 -1.08
CA GLY A 123 -14.88 -5.43 0.01
C GLY A 123 -14.18 -4.80 1.23
N VAL A 124 -13.03 -4.17 1.02
CA VAL A 124 -12.18 -3.58 2.09
C VAL A 124 -11.80 -2.12 1.79
N HIS A 125 -12.61 -1.44 1.00
CA HIS A 125 -12.50 0.00 0.81
C HIS A 125 -12.83 0.72 2.12
N SER A 126 -12.17 1.86 2.34
CA SER A 126 -12.49 2.75 3.45
C SER A 126 -13.53 3.76 3.02
N LYS A 127 -14.19 4.40 3.98
CA LYS A 127 -15.05 5.55 3.71
C LYS A 127 -14.35 6.60 2.84
N GLY A 128 -15.05 7.06 1.79
CA GLY A 128 -14.51 8.00 0.81
C GLY A 128 -13.40 7.43 -0.07
N GLY A 129 -13.23 6.10 -0.09
CA GLY A 129 -12.29 5.45 -1.00
C GLY A 129 -12.71 5.57 -2.46
N ASP A 130 -11.72 5.57 -3.34
CA ASP A 130 -11.88 5.49 -4.78
C ASP A 130 -12.47 4.14 -5.22
N ILE A 131 -13.08 4.13 -6.42
CA ILE A 131 -13.44 2.88 -7.10
C ILE A 131 -12.54 2.70 -8.31
N ASP A 132 -11.70 1.67 -8.21
CA ASP A 132 -10.93 1.12 -9.32
C ASP A 132 -11.87 0.39 -10.30
N THR A 133 -11.95 0.88 -11.54
CA THR A 133 -12.83 0.35 -12.58
C THR A 133 -12.08 0.00 -13.85
N LEU A 134 -12.53 -1.03 -14.55
CA LEU A 134 -12.00 -1.50 -15.82
C LEU A 134 -13.12 -1.57 -16.85
N VAL A 135 -12.98 -0.80 -17.92
CA VAL A 135 -13.82 -0.90 -19.10
C VAL A 135 -13.31 -2.02 -19.99
N ILE A 136 -14.17 -3.00 -20.26
CA ILE A 136 -13.90 -4.13 -21.16
C ILE A 136 -14.70 -3.93 -22.43
N ALA A 137 -13.98 -3.92 -23.56
CA ALA A 137 -14.57 -3.69 -24.87
C ALA A 137 -14.12 -4.73 -25.91
N PRO A 138 -14.93 -4.98 -26.96
CA PRO A 138 -14.59 -5.88 -28.06
C PRO A 138 -13.49 -5.32 -28.95
N ARG A 139 -12.93 -6.17 -29.81
CA ARG A 139 -11.71 -5.93 -30.60
C ARG A 139 -11.75 -4.68 -31.49
N HIS A 140 -12.93 -4.25 -31.95
CA HIS A 140 -13.07 -3.08 -32.80
C HIS A 140 -13.13 -1.74 -32.03
N ILE A 141 -13.14 -1.75 -30.69
CA ILE A 141 -13.11 -0.54 -29.88
C ILE A 141 -11.67 -0.26 -29.46
N ASP A 142 -11.10 0.84 -29.90
CA ASP A 142 -9.70 1.17 -29.73
C ASP A 142 -9.45 1.98 -28.45
N ARG A 143 -8.22 1.92 -27.95
CA ARG A 143 -7.79 2.75 -26.81
C ARG A 143 -7.92 4.24 -27.11
N THR A 144 -7.71 4.64 -28.36
CA THR A 144 -7.94 6.01 -28.83
C THR A 144 -9.41 6.40 -28.69
N ASP A 145 -10.37 5.50 -28.95
CA ASP A 145 -11.79 5.80 -28.75
C ASP A 145 -12.10 6.07 -27.27
N PHE A 146 -11.47 5.30 -26.37
CA PHE A 146 -11.59 5.47 -24.92
C PHE A 146 -11.02 6.82 -24.44
N PHE A 147 -9.91 7.28 -24.99
CA PHE A 147 -9.34 8.58 -24.61
C PHE A 147 -9.87 9.79 -25.41
N THR A 148 -10.72 9.56 -26.42
CA THR A 148 -11.35 10.63 -27.21
C THR A 148 -12.87 10.62 -27.01
N SER A 149 -13.60 9.81 -27.78
CA SER A 149 -15.06 9.76 -27.79
C SER A 149 -15.68 9.42 -26.42
N PHE A 150 -15.05 8.56 -25.62
CA PHE A 150 -15.57 8.26 -24.27
C PHE A 150 -15.32 9.39 -23.29
N VAL A 151 -14.17 10.08 -23.38
CA VAL A 151 -13.91 11.30 -22.59
C VAL A 151 -14.96 12.36 -22.90
N GLU A 152 -15.30 12.58 -24.17
CA GLU A 152 -16.39 13.48 -24.57
C GLU A 152 -17.75 13.03 -24.02
N CYS A 153 -18.02 11.72 -24.07
CA CYS A 153 -19.23 11.11 -23.50
C CYS A 153 -19.34 11.32 -21.98
N LEU A 154 -18.22 11.25 -21.25
CA LEU A 154 -18.16 11.55 -19.83
C LEU A 154 -18.36 13.05 -19.56
N ARG A 155 -17.71 13.93 -20.33
CA ARG A 155 -17.88 15.40 -20.19
C ARG A 155 -19.32 15.86 -20.36
N SER A 156 -20.12 15.14 -21.16
CA SER A 156 -21.53 15.49 -21.36
C SER A 156 -22.45 15.06 -20.21
N GLN A 157 -21.96 14.30 -19.22
CA GLN A 157 -22.78 13.86 -18.09
C GLN A 157 -22.82 14.93 -17.00
N PRO A 158 -24.01 15.30 -16.48
CA PRO A 158 -24.14 16.32 -15.44
C PRO A 158 -23.50 15.91 -14.12
N GLU A 159 -23.33 14.62 -13.86
CA GLU A 159 -22.72 14.05 -12.64
C GLU A 159 -21.19 14.10 -12.62
N VAL A 160 -20.54 14.31 -13.78
CA VAL A 160 -19.08 14.23 -13.92
C VAL A 160 -18.39 15.53 -13.53
N ARG A 161 -17.39 15.44 -12.67
CA ARG A 161 -16.48 16.52 -12.25
C ARG A 161 -15.04 16.03 -12.32
N ASP A 162 -14.09 16.96 -12.30
CA ASP A 162 -12.65 16.68 -12.20
C ASP A 162 -12.13 15.60 -13.16
N LEU A 163 -12.60 15.62 -14.40
CA LEU A 163 -12.25 14.63 -15.43
C LEU A 163 -10.85 14.88 -16.01
N HIS A 164 -9.94 13.96 -15.76
CA HIS A 164 -8.56 14.00 -16.21
C HIS A 164 -8.17 12.69 -16.92
N ALA A 165 -7.73 12.78 -18.17
CA ALA A 165 -7.24 11.64 -18.94
C ALA A 165 -5.70 11.60 -18.91
N VAL A 166 -5.13 10.47 -18.49
CA VAL A 166 -3.67 10.28 -18.40
C VAL A 166 -3.27 9.08 -19.26
N GLU A 167 -3.08 9.34 -20.56
CA GLU A 167 -2.72 8.29 -21.53
C GLU A 167 -1.25 7.84 -21.41
N GLY A 168 -0.33 8.76 -21.08
CA GLY A 168 1.11 8.49 -20.99
C GLY A 168 1.57 7.76 -19.72
N ALA A 169 0.66 7.30 -18.86
CA ALA A 169 1.00 6.57 -17.64
C ALA A 169 1.41 5.11 -17.94
N PHE A 170 2.08 4.46 -16.97
CA PHE A 170 2.44 3.03 -17.09
C PHE A 170 1.21 2.14 -17.31
N VAL A 171 0.10 2.47 -16.66
CA VAL A 171 -1.23 1.95 -16.97
C VAL A 171 -2.09 3.16 -17.33
N PRO A 172 -2.47 3.34 -18.62
CA PRO A 172 -3.30 4.46 -19.04
C PRO A 172 -4.64 4.48 -18.28
N VAL A 173 -5.04 5.64 -17.78
CA VAL A 173 -6.20 5.80 -16.88
C VAL A 173 -6.96 7.10 -17.14
N ILE A 174 -8.28 7.07 -16.99
CA ILE A 174 -9.13 8.26 -16.85
C ILE A 174 -9.52 8.37 -15.37
N LYS A 175 -9.24 9.51 -14.76
CA LYS A 175 -9.65 9.84 -13.39
C LYS A 175 -10.80 10.83 -13.43
N LEU A 176 -11.82 10.64 -12.60
CA LEU A 176 -12.95 11.57 -12.49
C LEU A 176 -13.66 11.45 -11.15
N VAL A 177 -14.52 12.42 -10.87
CA VAL A 177 -15.55 12.30 -9.83
C VAL A 177 -16.89 12.14 -10.52
N TYR A 178 -17.61 11.06 -10.25
CA TYR A 178 -18.96 10.82 -10.76
C TYR A 178 -19.94 10.77 -9.59
N ASP A 179 -20.87 11.71 -9.55
CA ASP A 179 -21.91 11.78 -8.49
C ASP A 179 -21.30 11.77 -7.07
N GLY A 180 -20.18 12.49 -6.91
CA GLY A 180 -19.44 12.62 -5.66
C GLY A 180 -18.46 11.46 -5.33
N ILE A 181 -18.34 10.44 -6.20
CA ILE A 181 -17.41 9.31 -6.00
C ILE A 181 -16.22 9.44 -6.93
N GLU A 182 -15.00 9.36 -6.37
CA GLU A 182 -13.75 9.28 -7.15
C GLU A 182 -13.63 7.92 -7.87
N LEU A 183 -13.33 7.98 -9.17
CA LEU A 183 -13.20 6.82 -10.05
C LEU A 183 -11.88 6.87 -10.82
N ASP A 184 -11.19 5.73 -10.81
CA ASP A 184 -10.06 5.46 -11.68
C ASP A 184 -10.53 4.43 -12.74
N MET A 185 -10.64 4.85 -13.99
CA MET A 185 -11.11 4.03 -15.11
C MET A 185 -9.96 3.57 -16.00
N LEU A 186 -9.70 2.28 -16.01
CA LEU A 186 -8.79 1.60 -16.92
C LEU A 186 -9.55 1.08 -18.16
N PHE A 187 -8.80 0.74 -19.21
CA PHE A 187 -9.37 0.20 -20.44
C PHE A 187 -8.61 -1.02 -20.94
N ALA A 188 -9.35 -2.09 -21.24
CA ALA A 188 -8.87 -3.28 -21.91
C ALA A 188 -9.76 -3.64 -23.10
N ARG A 189 -9.11 -3.81 -24.25
CA ARG A 189 -9.71 -4.31 -25.48
C ARG A 189 -9.39 -5.79 -25.62
N LEU A 190 -10.40 -6.65 -25.61
CA LEU A 190 -10.20 -8.09 -25.79
C LEU A 190 -10.15 -8.46 -27.27
N ALA A 191 -9.45 -9.53 -27.61
CA ALA A 191 -9.38 -10.09 -28.96
C ALA A 191 -10.67 -10.85 -29.37
N LEU A 192 -11.83 -10.37 -28.92
CA LEU A 192 -13.14 -10.98 -29.15
C LEU A 192 -14.04 -10.02 -29.96
N PRO A 193 -14.88 -10.52 -30.89
CA PRO A 193 -15.80 -9.69 -31.66
C PRO A 193 -16.97 -9.15 -30.82
N SER A 194 -17.34 -9.87 -29.76
CA SER A 194 -18.31 -9.47 -28.76
C SER A 194 -17.86 -9.94 -27.37
N ILE A 195 -18.37 -9.30 -26.32
CA ILE A 195 -18.03 -9.60 -24.93
C ILE A 195 -19.25 -10.27 -24.27
N PRO A 196 -19.21 -11.59 -24.03
CA PRO A 196 -20.29 -12.31 -23.36
C PRO A 196 -20.48 -11.85 -21.92
N SER A 197 -21.71 -11.86 -21.42
CA SER A 197 -22.00 -11.58 -20.01
C SER A 197 -21.47 -12.65 -19.04
N THR A 198 -21.19 -13.85 -19.56
CA THR A 198 -20.65 -15.00 -18.80
C THR A 198 -19.11 -15.08 -18.84
N LEU A 199 -18.44 -14.07 -19.40
CA LEU A 199 -16.98 -14.07 -19.57
C LEU A 199 -16.26 -14.10 -18.20
N ASP A 200 -15.41 -15.12 -18.00
CA ASP A 200 -14.50 -15.18 -16.85
C ASP A 200 -13.14 -14.59 -17.21
N LEU A 201 -12.81 -13.44 -16.60
CA LEU A 201 -11.55 -12.73 -16.87
C LEU A 201 -10.31 -13.50 -16.39
N LYS A 202 -10.48 -14.52 -15.54
CA LYS A 202 -9.37 -15.34 -15.04
C LYS A 202 -8.81 -16.28 -16.10
N ASP A 203 -9.50 -16.53 -17.20
CA ASP A 203 -8.99 -17.36 -18.28
C ASP A 203 -7.74 -16.72 -18.92
N ASP A 204 -6.60 -17.40 -18.84
CA ASP A 204 -5.32 -16.94 -19.39
C ASP A 204 -5.36 -16.80 -20.91
N GLN A 205 -6.21 -17.57 -21.60
CA GLN A 205 -6.37 -17.51 -23.06
C GLN A 205 -6.82 -16.12 -23.54
N LEU A 206 -7.53 -15.36 -22.69
CA LEU A 206 -7.96 -14.01 -23.01
C LEU A 206 -6.79 -13.03 -23.20
N LEU A 207 -5.60 -13.36 -22.67
CA LEU A 207 -4.42 -12.52 -22.77
C LEU A 207 -3.63 -12.74 -24.08
N LEU A 208 -3.94 -13.78 -24.85
CA LEU A 208 -3.27 -14.09 -26.10
C LEU A 208 -3.34 -12.90 -27.07
N ASN A 209 -2.17 -12.48 -27.55
CA ASN A 209 -2.02 -11.38 -28.52
C ASN A 209 -2.56 -10.01 -28.04
N LEU A 210 -2.75 -9.81 -26.73
CA LEU A 210 -3.06 -8.49 -26.19
C LEU A 210 -1.80 -7.64 -26.03
N ASP A 211 -1.94 -6.33 -26.16
CA ASP A 211 -0.86 -5.41 -25.82
C ASP A 211 -0.60 -5.39 -24.31
N HIS A 212 0.65 -5.06 -23.92
CA HIS A 212 1.06 -5.00 -22.52
C HIS A 212 0.17 -4.07 -21.67
N SER A 213 -0.37 -2.98 -22.23
CA SER A 213 -1.23 -2.08 -21.46
C SER A 213 -2.59 -2.72 -21.17
N CYS A 214 -3.21 -3.44 -22.12
CA CYS A 214 -4.42 -4.24 -21.86
C CYS A 214 -4.18 -5.32 -20.79
N VAL A 215 -3.07 -6.06 -20.87
CA VAL A 215 -2.74 -7.09 -19.87
C VAL A 215 -2.56 -6.48 -18.47
N ARG A 216 -1.87 -5.35 -18.36
CA ARG A 216 -1.73 -4.63 -17.08
C ARG A 216 -3.09 -4.17 -16.53
N SER A 217 -3.97 -3.66 -17.38
CA SER A 217 -5.32 -3.24 -16.98
C SER A 217 -6.19 -4.42 -16.52
N LEU A 218 -6.13 -5.56 -17.22
CA LEU A 218 -6.87 -6.78 -16.85
C LEU A 218 -6.37 -7.41 -15.54
N ASN A 219 -5.07 -7.31 -15.27
CA ASN A 219 -4.46 -7.91 -14.09
C ASN A 219 -5.04 -7.36 -12.77
N GLY A 220 -5.52 -6.11 -12.74
CA GLY A 220 -6.21 -5.57 -11.57
C GLY A 220 -7.41 -6.43 -11.15
N CYS A 221 -8.32 -6.72 -12.09
CA CYS A 221 -9.49 -7.58 -11.87
C CYS A 221 -9.08 -9.03 -11.58
N ARG A 222 -8.20 -9.59 -12.41
CA ARG A 222 -7.77 -11.00 -12.31
C ARG A 222 -7.14 -11.30 -10.96
N VAL A 223 -6.26 -10.42 -10.46
CA VAL A 223 -5.61 -10.60 -9.15
C VAL A 223 -6.62 -10.50 -8.02
N ALA A 224 -7.56 -9.55 -8.06
CA ALA A 224 -8.55 -9.40 -7.01
C ALA A 224 -9.46 -10.64 -6.90
N ASP A 225 -9.94 -11.16 -8.04
CA ASP A 225 -10.80 -12.34 -8.08
C ASP A 225 -10.04 -13.61 -7.65
N GLU A 226 -8.80 -13.79 -8.11
CA GLU A 226 -7.93 -14.89 -7.67
C GLU A 226 -7.69 -14.86 -6.15
N ILE A 227 -7.41 -13.69 -5.56
CA ILE A 227 -7.26 -13.58 -4.09
C ILE A 227 -8.54 -14.07 -3.38
N LEU A 228 -9.72 -13.68 -3.87
CA LEU A 228 -11.00 -14.08 -3.27
C LEU A 228 -11.32 -15.57 -3.44
N ASP A 229 -10.78 -16.22 -4.47
CA ASP A 229 -10.91 -17.66 -4.71
C ASP A 229 -9.86 -18.50 -3.95
N LEU A 230 -8.77 -17.86 -3.53
CA LEU A 230 -7.63 -18.47 -2.84
C LEU A 230 -7.67 -18.34 -1.30
N VAL A 231 -8.75 -17.77 -0.74
CA VAL A 231 -8.97 -17.71 0.71
C VAL A 231 -10.11 -18.65 1.15
N PRO A 232 -9.98 -19.33 2.30
CA PRO A 232 -10.98 -20.27 2.80
C PRO A 232 -12.26 -19.57 3.31
N ASN A 233 -12.12 -18.41 3.96
CA ASN A 233 -13.26 -17.60 4.41
C ASN A 233 -13.08 -16.14 3.99
N ARG A 234 -13.98 -15.64 3.13
CA ARG A 234 -13.92 -14.28 2.58
C ARG A 234 -14.24 -13.19 3.61
N GLU A 235 -15.14 -13.47 4.56
CA GLU A 235 -15.53 -12.49 5.59
C GLU A 235 -14.39 -12.28 6.58
N THR A 236 -13.81 -13.37 7.07
CA THR A 236 -12.66 -13.32 7.98
C THR A 236 -11.44 -12.68 7.30
N PHE A 237 -11.19 -13.01 6.02
CA PHE A 237 -10.17 -12.34 5.22
C PHE A 237 -10.37 -10.82 5.18
N ARG A 238 -11.59 -10.36 4.90
CA ARG A 238 -11.93 -8.93 4.84
C ARG A 238 -11.71 -8.24 6.18
N ALA A 239 -12.22 -8.81 7.28
CA ALA A 239 -12.06 -8.26 8.61
C ALA A 239 -10.57 -8.11 8.99
N THR A 240 -9.77 -9.15 8.74
CA THR A 240 -8.32 -9.15 8.97
C THR A 240 -7.63 -8.10 8.10
N LEU A 241 -7.96 -8.04 6.81
CA LEU A 241 -7.34 -7.10 5.88
C LEU A 241 -7.66 -5.63 6.21
N ARG A 242 -8.87 -5.32 6.70
CA ARG A 242 -9.21 -3.97 7.19
C ARG A 242 -8.30 -3.57 8.36
N ALA A 243 -8.12 -4.45 9.34
CA ALA A 243 -7.22 -4.21 10.47
C ALA A 243 -5.76 -3.99 10.02
N ILE A 244 -5.22 -4.86 9.16
CA ILE A 244 -3.85 -4.73 8.65
C ILE A 244 -3.67 -3.47 7.80
N LYS A 245 -4.65 -3.10 6.96
CA LYS A 245 -4.60 -1.85 6.18
C LYS A 245 -4.59 -0.62 7.09
N LEU A 246 -5.43 -0.58 8.12
CA LEU A 246 -5.44 0.53 9.07
C LEU A 246 -4.11 0.62 9.83
N TRP A 247 -3.61 -0.50 10.35
CA TRP A 247 -2.30 -0.58 11.00
C TRP A 247 -1.17 -0.11 10.08
N ALA A 248 -1.12 -0.57 8.83
CA ALA A 248 -0.09 -0.21 7.87
C ALA A 248 -0.12 1.29 7.54
N LYS A 249 -1.31 1.87 7.35
CA LYS A 249 -1.48 3.32 7.15
C LYS A 249 -0.99 4.11 8.37
N LYS A 250 -1.42 3.72 9.59
CA LYS A 250 -1.03 4.39 10.83
C LYS A 250 0.46 4.21 11.18
N SER A 251 1.09 3.16 10.66
CA SER A 251 2.53 2.90 10.84
C SER A 251 3.41 3.52 9.75
N GLY A 252 2.82 4.18 8.74
CA GLY A 252 3.56 4.80 7.63
C GLY A 252 4.08 3.80 6.57
N LEU A 253 3.48 2.62 6.46
CA LEU A 253 3.95 1.51 5.61
C LEU A 253 3.08 1.30 4.36
N TYR A 254 2.17 2.23 4.05
CA TYR A 254 1.20 2.11 2.96
C TYR A 254 1.50 3.12 1.84
N ASN A 255 2.55 2.86 1.04
CA ASN A 255 2.85 3.61 -0.19
C ASN A 255 3.88 2.86 -1.07
N ASN A 256 3.44 2.30 -2.20
CA ASN A 256 4.33 1.56 -3.12
C ASN A 256 5.33 2.45 -3.85
N ALA A 257 4.97 3.71 -4.15
CA ALA A 257 5.87 4.64 -4.84
C ALA A 257 7.10 4.99 -3.98
N LEU A 258 6.90 5.03 -2.67
CA LEU A 258 7.94 5.30 -1.66
C LEU A 258 8.73 4.05 -1.22
N GLY A 259 8.47 2.89 -1.82
CA GLY A 259 9.18 1.64 -1.50
C GLY A 259 8.60 0.85 -0.32
N PHE A 260 7.39 1.17 0.13
CA PHE A 260 6.62 0.33 1.05
C PHE A 260 5.58 -0.51 0.28
N PHE A 261 4.64 -1.14 0.98
CA PHE A 261 3.65 -2.02 0.35
C PHE A 261 2.40 -1.26 -0.10
N GLY A 262 1.90 -1.60 -1.29
CA GLY A 262 0.60 -1.16 -1.77
C GLY A 262 -0.55 -2.05 -1.25
N GLY A 263 -1.79 -1.67 -1.55
CA GLY A 263 -2.98 -2.38 -1.08
C GLY A 263 -3.05 -3.85 -1.48
N VAL A 264 -2.67 -4.17 -2.71
CA VAL A 264 -2.67 -5.56 -3.22
C VAL A 264 -1.63 -6.44 -2.50
N ALA A 265 -0.47 -5.88 -2.17
CA ALA A 265 0.57 -6.61 -1.43
C ALA A 265 0.08 -6.99 -0.02
N TRP A 266 -0.54 -6.05 0.69
CA TRP A 266 -1.18 -6.32 1.99
C TRP A 266 -2.30 -7.37 1.87
N ALA A 267 -3.13 -7.30 0.82
CA ALA A 267 -4.17 -8.29 0.58
C ALA A 267 -3.59 -9.70 0.39
N MET A 268 -2.51 -9.85 -0.39
CA MET A 268 -1.86 -11.13 -0.60
C MET A 268 -1.18 -11.67 0.66
N LEU A 269 -0.55 -10.80 1.46
CA LEU A 269 0.02 -11.24 2.75
C LEU A 269 -1.08 -11.78 3.68
N VAL A 270 -2.20 -11.06 3.81
CA VAL A 270 -3.33 -11.52 4.63
C VAL A 270 -3.96 -12.80 4.07
N ALA A 271 -4.12 -12.89 2.75
CA ALA A 271 -4.65 -14.08 2.10
C ALA A 271 -3.78 -15.31 2.40
N ARG A 272 -2.45 -15.17 2.36
CA ARG A 272 -1.54 -16.27 2.69
C ARG A 272 -1.70 -16.73 4.14
N ILE A 273 -1.91 -15.81 5.09
CA ILE A 273 -2.17 -16.18 6.48
C ILE A 273 -3.50 -16.93 6.62
N CYS A 274 -4.53 -16.52 5.88
CA CYS A 274 -5.81 -17.24 5.85
C CYS A 274 -5.64 -18.68 5.32
N GLN A 275 -4.76 -18.90 4.33
CA GLN A 275 -4.45 -20.26 3.83
C GLN A 275 -3.76 -21.12 4.91
N LEU A 276 -2.88 -20.53 5.71
CA LEU A 276 -2.14 -21.24 6.76
C LEU A 276 -3.00 -21.57 8.00
N TYR A 277 -4.08 -20.81 8.22
CA TYR A 277 -4.96 -20.93 9.39
C TYR A 277 -6.45 -20.86 8.96
N PRO A 278 -6.96 -21.87 8.21
CA PRO A 278 -8.23 -21.77 7.50
C PRO A 278 -9.48 -21.63 8.38
N ASN A 279 -9.40 -22.07 9.64
CA ASN A 279 -10.52 -22.06 10.58
C ASN A 279 -10.38 -20.96 11.66
N ALA A 280 -9.33 -20.14 11.61
CA ALA A 280 -9.11 -19.07 12.58
C ALA A 280 -9.93 -17.82 12.24
N ILE A 281 -10.23 -17.00 13.25
CA ILE A 281 -10.99 -15.74 13.10
C ILE A 281 -10.07 -14.51 13.12
N ALA A 282 -10.63 -13.32 12.87
CA ALA A 282 -9.86 -12.12 12.52
C ALA A 282 -8.80 -11.73 13.57
N ALA A 283 -9.14 -11.74 14.87
CA ALA A 283 -8.16 -11.44 15.91
C ALA A 283 -6.96 -12.39 15.86
N THR A 284 -7.21 -13.70 15.81
CA THR A 284 -6.18 -14.73 15.70
C THR A 284 -5.36 -14.57 14.41
N LEU A 285 -6.00 -14.27 13.28
CA LEU A 285 -5.30 -14.05 12.01
C LEU A 285 -4.42 -12.80 12.04
N VAL A 286 -4.84 -11.71 12.70
CA VAL A 286 -4.00 -10.52 12.91
C VAL A 286 -2.76 -10.87 13.74
N HIS A 287 -2.92 -11.67 14.80
CA HIS A 287 -1.78 -12.18 15.58
C HIS A 287 -0.84 -13.03 14.72
N LYS A 288 -1.39 -14.02 14.00
CA LYS A 288 -0.62 -14.91 13.13
C LYS A 288 0.07 -14.19 11.99
N PHE A 289 -0.53 -13.12 11.47
CA PHE A 289 0.08 -12.25 10.48
C PHE A 289 1.42 -11.69 10.97
N PHE A 290 1.44 -11.05 12.14
CA PHE A 290 2.68 -10.52 12.69
C PHE A 290 3.65 -11.63 13.07
N TYR A 291 3.16 -12.72 13.66
CA TYR A 291 4.00 -13.85 14.06
C TYR A 291 4.75 -14.47 12.87
N VAL A 292 4.04 -14.75 11.78
CA VAL A 292 4.60 -15.38 10.58
C VAL A 292 5.55 -14.43 9.87
N TYR A 293 5.14 -13.17 9.59
CA TYR A 293 5.97 -12.26 8.80
C TYR A 293 7.16 -11.67 9.55
N ASN A 294 7.12 -11.64 10.88
CA ASN A 294 8.30 -11.33 11.69
C ASN A 294 9.37 -12.43 11.62
N LYS A 295 8.97 -13.69 11.39
CA LYS A 295 9.87 -14.84 11.27
C LYS A 295 10.12 -15.28 9.82
N TRP A 296 9.55 -14.58 8.85
CA TRP A 296 9.63 -14.96 7.45
C TRP A 296 11.06 -14.80 6.93
N ASN A 297 11.58 -15.84 6.28
CA ASN A 297 12.95 -15.86 5.78
C ASN A 297 13.08 -15.12 4.44
N TRP A 298 12.99 -13.80 4.46
CA TRP A 298 13.20 -12.95 3.27
C TRP A 298 14.61 -13.19 2.69
N PRO A 299 14.78 -13.29 1.35
CA PRO A 299 13.83 -12.91 0.29
C PRO A 299 12.97 -14.07 -0.26
N THR A 300 12.69 -15.13 0.53
CA THR A 300 11.76 -16.20 0.07
C THR A 300 10.41 -15.57 -0.34
N PRO A 301 9.88 -15.88 -1.54
CA PRO A 301 8.67 -15.22 -2.04
C PRO A 301 7.41 -15.68 -1.32
N VAL A 302 6.48 -14.75 -1.11
CA VAL A 302 5.12 -15.08 -0.69
C VAL A 302 4.29 -15.41 -1.93
N LEU A 303 3.83 -16.66 -2.00
CA LEU A 303 3.02 -17.21 -3.10
C LEU A 303 1.66 -17.66 -2.57
N LEU A 304 0.58 -17.34 -3.29
CA LEU A 304 -0.79 -17.80 -2.98
C LEU A 304 -1.19 -19.06 -3.74
N LYS A 305 -0.55 -19.33 -4.88
CA LYS A 305 -0.68 -20.54 -5.69
C LYS A 305 0.63 -20.78 -6.44
N GLU A 306 0.76 -21.95 -7.06
CA GLU A 306 1.93 -22.25 -7.89
C GLU A 306 2.02 -21.29 -9.08
N ILE A 307 3.25 -20.96 -9.47
CA ILE A 307 3.50 -20.12 -10.64
C ILE A 307 3.37 -21.01 -11.87
N ASN A 308 2.34 -20.73 -12.67
CA ASN A 308 2.11 -21.40 -13.95
C ASN A 308 2.33 -20.40 -15.07
N ASP A 309 3.17 -20.78 -16.05
CA ASP A 309 3.42 -20.01 -17.27
C ASP A 309 2.83 -20.73 -18.48
N PRO A 310 1.67 -20.27 -19.00
CA PRO A 310 1.06 -20.79 -20.23
C PRO A 310 1.83 -20.38 -21.50
N GLN A 311 2.99 -19.73 -21.38
CA GLN A 311 3.88 -19.34 -22.48
C GLN A 311 3.24 -18.38 -23.50
N HIS A 312 2.38 -17.46 -23.04
CA HIS A 312 1.75 -16.44 -23.91
C HIS A 312 2.67 -15.24 -24.22
N GLY A 313 3.97 -15.35 -23.95
CA GLY A 313 4.98 -14.34 -24.31
C GLY A 313 5.13 -13.17 -23.34
N PHE A 314 4.41 -13.16 -22.21
CA PHE A 314 4.60 -12.17 -21.15
C PHE A 314 5.64 -12.61 -20.13
N THR A 315 6.45 -11.66 -19.63
CA THR A 315 7.42 -11.93 -18.58
C THR A 315 6.72 -12.37 -17.31
N VAL A 316 7.12 -13.54 -16.79
CA VAL A 316 6.70 -14.05 -15.47
C VAL A 316 7.84 -13.85 -14.48
N TRP A 317 7.51 -13.47 -13.24
CA TRP A 317 8.49 -13.37 -12.18
C TRP A 317 9.11 -14.74 -11.87
N ASP A 318 10.43 -14.86 -12.03
CA ASP A 318 11.17 -16.06 -11.65
C ASP A 318 12.61 -15.71 -11.26
N SER A 319 12.88 -15.74 -9.95
CA SER A 319 14.23 -15.48 -9.42
C SER A 319 15.27 -16.53 -9.81
N ARG A 320 14.91 -17.69 -10.36
CA ARG A 320 15.89 -18.69 -10.83
C ARG A 320 16.46 -18.31 -12.19
N LEU A 321 15.63 -17.68 -13.02
CA LEU A 321 15.95 -17.35 -14.41
C LEU A 321 16.40 -15.89 -14.57
N ASN A 322 15.79 -14.95 -13.84
CA ASN A 322 16.01 -13.52 -14.04
C ASN A 322 16.91 -12.89 -12.96
N SER A 323 18.01 -12.27 -13.38
CA SER A 323 18.95 -11.59 -12.48
C SER A 323 18.35 -10.37 -11.77
N PHE A 324 17.38 -9.69 -12.38
CA PHE A 324 16.67 -8.59 -11.78
C PHE A 324 15.80 -9.08 -10.61
N ASP A 325 15.04 -10.16 -10.82
CA ASP A 325 14.15 -10.75 -9.84
C ASP A 325 14.90 -11.30 -8.62
N ARG A 326 16.12 -11.80 -8.81
CA ARG A 326 17.02 -12.24 -7.72
C ARG A 326 17.36 -11.14 -6.72
N ARG A 327 17.26 -9.87 -7.11
CA ARG A 327 17.60 -8.73 -6.24
C ARG A 327 16.42 -8.23 -5.42
N HIS A 328 15.22 -8.77 -5.62
CA HIS A 328 14.05 -8.38 -4.82
C HIS A 328 14.22 -8.79 -3.36
N LEU A 329 13.97 -7.84 -2.45
CA LEU A 329 14.24 -8.02 -1.02
C LEU A 329 13.07 -8.68 -0.27
N MET A 330 11.84 -8.32 -0.63
CA MET A 330 10.62 -8.85 0.00
C MET A 330 9.57 -9.23 -1.06
N PRO A 331 9.82 -10.25 -1.91
CA PRO A 331 8.95 -10.53 -3.04
C PRO A 331 7.56 -11.07 -2.61
N ILE A 332 6.51 -10.41 -3.10
CA ILE A 332 5.11 -10.82 -2.88
C ILE A 332 4.45 -10.89 -4.26
N ILE A 333 4.14 -12.11 -4.69
CA ILE A 333 3.88 -12.40 -6.10
C ILE A 333 2.38 -12.47 -6.36
N THR A 334 1.93 -11.76 -7.41
CA THR A 334 0.54 -11.79 -7.84
C THR A 334 0.13 -13.18 -8.33
N PRO A 335 -1.06 -13.69 -7.97
CA PRO A 335 -1.47 -15.05 -8.33
C PRO A 335 -1.83 -15.18 -9.82
N ALA A 336 -2.43 -14.17 -10.42
CA ALA A 336 -2.85 -14.22 -11.83
C ALA A 336 -1.64 -14.14 -12.78
N TYR A 337 -1.68 -14.90 -13.88
CA TYR A 337 -0.72 -14.77 -14.97
C TYR A 337 -0.93 -13.44 -15.72
N PRO A 338 0.16 -12.76 -16.17
CA PRO A 338 1.57 -13.03 -15.83
C PRO A 338 1.88 -12.61 -14.39
N GLN A 339 2.41 -13.53 -13.60
CA GLN A 339 2.72 -13.30 -12.19
C GLN A 339 3.88 -12.30 -12.09
N GLN A 340 3.72 -11.29 -11.23
CA GLN A 340 4.68 -10.19 -11.05
C GLN A 340 4.95 -9.96 -9.56
N ASN A 341 6.10 -9.36 -9.25
CA ASN A 341 6.39 -8.91 -7.89
C ASN A 341 5.69 -7.56 -7.59
N SER A 342 4.72 -7.59 -6.67
CA SER A 342 3.98 -6.40 -6.23
C SER A 342 4.79 -5.44 -5.35
N THR A 343 5.98 -5.84 -4.91
CA THR A 343 6.84 -5.11 -3.96
C THR A 343 8.27 -4.91 -4.49
N HIS A 344 8.41 -4.76 -5.81
CA HIS A 344 9.70 -4.54 -6.47
C HIS A 344 10.40 -3.22 -6.06
N ASN A 345 9.67 -2.26 -5.47
CA ASN A 345 10.22 -0.98 -5.01
C ASN A 345 10.85 -1.01 -3.61
N VAL A 346 10.76 -2.13 -2.89
CA VAL A 346 11.31 -2.24 -1.53
C VAL A 346 12.84 -2.08 -1.56
N SER A 347 13.36 -1.18 -0.74
CA SER A 347 14.79 -0.94 -0.53
C SER A 347 15.26 -1.58 0.78
N ARG A 348 16.56 -1.51 1.08
CA ARG A 348 17.10 -2.07 2.34
C ARG A 348 16.55 -1.31 3.55
N SER A 349 16.41 0.01 3.44
CA SER A 349 15.85 0.85 4.49
C SER A 349 14.38 0.52 4.73
N THR A 350 13.56 0.47 3.68
CA THR A 350 12.13 0.18 3.86
C THR A 350 11.90 -1.25 4.33
N GLN A 351 12.69 -2.23 3.87
CA GLN A 351 12.67 -3.60 4.41
C GLN A 351 12.93 -3.62 5.92
N ARG A 352 13.98 -2.94 6.39
CA ARG A 352 14.31 -2.88 7.82
C ARG A 352 13.17 -2.26 8.63
N ILE A 353 12.60 -1.16 8.15
CA ILE A 353 11.47 -0.48 8.81
C ILE A 353 10.25 -1.41 8.87
N ILE A 354 9.92 -2.12 7.79
CA ILE A 354 8.80 -3.07 7.75
C ILE A 354 9.00 -4.18 8.79
N ILE A 355 10.21 -4.75 8.88
CA ILE A 355 10.54 -5.79 9.87
C ILE A 355 10.43 -5.27 11.31
N GLU A 356 10.98 -4.09 11.60
CA GLU A 356 10.88 -3.45 12.92
C GLU A 356 9.41 -3.21 13.32
N GLU A 357 8.57 -2.82 12.36
CA GLU A 357 7.15 -2.59 12.61
C GLU A 357 6.35 -3.89 12.73
N PHE A 358 6.74 -4.98 12.05
CA PHE A 358 6.17 -6.32 12.29
C PHE A 358 6.47 -6.82 13.69
N GLN A 359 7.71 -6.65 14.17
CA GLN A 359 8.08 -7.00 15.55
C GLN A 359 7.25 -6.20 16.56
N ARG A 360 7.16 -4.88 16.39
CA ARG A 360 6.31 -4.03 17.25
C ARG A 360 4.84 -4.48 17.22
N GLY A 361 4.31 -4.75 16.03
CA GLY A 361 2.95 -5.24 15.86
C GLY A 361 2.72 -6.55 16.62
N LEU A 362 3.66 -7.50 16.53
CA LEU A 362 3.61 -8.76 17.27
C LEU A 362 3.60 -8.53 18.78
N ASP A 363 4.48 -7.66 19.30
CA ASP A 363 4.55 -7.35 20.72
C ASP A 363 3.26 -6.72 21.25
N THR A 364 2.68 -5.79 20.48
CA THR A 364 1.40 -5.16 20.82
C THR A 364 0.26 -6.16 20.79
N VAL A 365 0.14 -7.00 19.75
CA VAL A 365 -0.94 -8.00 19.69
C VAL A 365 -0.78 -9.07 20.76
N ASN A 366 0.44 -9.47 21.14
CA ASN A 366 0.66 -10.35 22.29
C ASN A 366 0.14 -9.75 23.60
N ARG A 367 0.33 -8.43 23.82
CA ARG A 367 -0.25 -7.73 24.98
C ARG A 367 -1.78 -7.70 24.92
N ILE A 368 -2.36 -7.42 23.76
CA ILE A 368 -3.81 -7.40 23.56
C ILE A 368 -4.42 -8.78 23.85
N MET A 369 -3.86 -9.83 23.25
CA MET A 369 -4.33 -11.21 23.43
C MET A 369 -4.16 -11.73 24.86
N SER A 370 -3.26 -11.15 25.64
CA SER A 370 -3.10 -11.46 27.07
C SER A 370 -3.89 -10.53 28.00
N GLY A 371 -4.77 -9.68 27.46
CA GLY A 371 -5.60 -8.76 28.23
C GLY A 371 -4.85 -7.58 28.86
N LYS A 372 -3.62 -7.30 28.42
CA LYS A 372 -2.75 -6.23 28.94
C LYS A 372 -2.83 -4.92 28.15
N SER A 373 -3.57 -4.91 27.04
CA SER A 373 -3.77 -3.72 26.21
C SER A 373 -5.01 -3.84 25.32
N GLU A 374 -5.33 -2.78 24.59
CA GLU A 374 -6.47 -2.65 23.69
C GLU A 374 -6.04 -2.52 22.22
N TRP A 375 -6.92 -2.87 21.29
CA TRP A 375 -6.65 -2.79 19.85
C TRP A 375 -6.28 -1.39 19.35
N LYS A 376 -6.72 -0.33 20.03
CA LYS A 376 -6.34 1.05 19.72
C LYS A 376 -4.82 1.25 19.76
N GLU A 377 -4.10 0.53 20.62
CA GLU A 377 -2.63 0.60 20.69
C GLU A 377 -1.98 0.14 19.39
N LEU A 378 -2.53 -0.89 18.74
CA LEU A 378 -2.04 -1.38 17.44
C LEU A 378 -2.16 -0.30 16.36
N PHE A 379 -3.23 0.51 16.40
CA PHE A 379 -3.50 1.57 15.44
C PHE A 379 -2.89 2.93 15.83
N THR A 380 -2.01 2.94 16.81
CA THR A 380 -1.26 4.13 17.24
C THR A 380 0.15 4.09 16.64
N GLY A 381 0.38 4.98 15.66
CA GLY A 381 1.71 5.18 15.07
C GLY A 381 2.66 5.91 16.02
N ARG A 382 3.97 5.72 15.82
CA ARG A 382 4.98 6.56 16.50
C ARG A 382 5.11 7.89 15.75
N PRO A 383 5.11 9.05 16.44
CA PRO A 383 5.35 10.33 15.78
C PRO A 383 6.65 10.29 14.97
N PHE A 384 6.55 10.53 13.66
CA PHE A 384 7.65 10.33 12.72
C PHE A 384 8.88 11.18 13.11
N ILE A 385 8.65 12.42 13.52
CA ILE A 385 9.68 13.40 13.91
C ILE A 385 10.49 12.96 15.13
N ASP A 386 9.86 12.22 16.05
CA ASP A 386 10.52 11.77 17.27
C ASP A 386 11.44 10.57 17.02
N ARG A 387 11.33 9.92 15.86
CA ARG A 387 12.13 8.74 15.48
C ARG A 387 13.56 9.09 15.06
N TYR A 388 13.78 10.26 14.45
CA TYR A 388 15.07 10.61 13.81
C TYR A 388 15.65 11.92 14.30
N LYS A 389 16.97 12.01 14.47
CA LYS A 389 17.63 13.26 14.88
C LYS A 389 17.93 14.19 13.70
N HIS A 390 17.93 13.64 12.50
CA HIS A 390 18.37 14.27 11.26
C HIS A 390 17.36 14.00 10.16
N PHE A 391 17.16 14.98 9.27
CA PHE A 391 16.17 14.90 8.21
C PHE A 391 16.66 15.56 6.92
N ILE A 392 16.06 15.15 5.81
CA ILE A 392 16.03 15.89 4.55
C ILE A 392 14.58 16.33 4.31
N ILE A 393 14.39 17.60 3.99
CA ILE A 393 13.10 18.15 3.53
C ILE A 393 13.18 18.28 2.02
N LEU A 394 12.23 17.71 1.30
CA LEU A 394 12.03 17.95 -0.14
C LEU A 394 10.86 18.91 -0.30
N LEU A 395 11.06 20.02 -1.00
CA LEU A 395 10.08 21.09 -1.19
C LEU A 395 9.69 21.16 -2.66
N LEU A 396 8.39 21.13 -2.92
CA LEU A 396 7.85 21.37 -4.25
C LEU A 396 6.90 22.58 -4.21
N SER A 397 7.07 23.49 -5.15
CA SER A 397 6.14 24.59 -5.42
C SER A 397 5.84 24.64 -6.92
N ALA A 398 4.56 24.75 -7.23
CA ALA A 398 4.05 24.90 -8.59
C ALA A 398 3.11 26.12 -8.66
N PRO A 399 2.92 26.72 -9.84
CA PRO A 399 2.15 27.96 -9.98
C PRO A 399 0.63 27.73 -9.84
N ASP A 400 0.14 26.52 -10.08
CA ASP A 400 -1.27 26.14 -10.07
C ASP A 400 -1.45 24.66 -9.64
N GLN A 401 -2.70 24.26 -9.42
CA GLN A 401 -3.06 22.93 -8.92
C GLN A 401 -2.79 21.80 -9.93
N ASP A 402 -3.02 22.03 -11.22
CA ASP A 402 -2.88 20.98 -12.25
C ASP A 402 -1.41 20.61 -12.42
N ARG A 403 -0.55 21.64 -12.54
CA ARG A 403 0.90 21.44 -12.58
C ARG A 403 1.45 20.88 -11.28
N TYR A 404 0.87 21.27 -10.14
CA TYR A 404 1.24 20.68 -8.86
C TYR A 404 0.96 19.18 -8.81
N VAL A 405 -0.24 18.73 -9.18
CA VAL A 405 -0.60 17.30 -9.16
C VAL A 405 0.36 16.50 -10.05
N GLU A 406 0.63 17.02 -11.24
CA GLU A 406 1.53 16.41 -12.20
C GLU A 406 2.97 16.25 -11.65
N TRP A 407 3.55 17.35 -11.13
CA TRP A 407 4.91 17.35 -10.61
C TRP A 407 5.03 16.65 -9.27
N SER A 408 4.01 16.72 -8.41
CA SER A 408 3.98 16.02 -7.12
C SER A 408 4.03 14.51 -7.34
N GLY A 409 3.25 13.99 -8.30
CA GLY A 409 3.29 12.58 -8.69
C GLY A 409 4.65 12.16 -9.27
N LEU A 410 5.25 13.01 -10.11
CA LEU A 410 6.58 12.74 -10.66
C LEU A 410 7.64 12.68 -9.54
N VAL A 411 7.73 13.70 -8.70
CA VAL A 411 8.68 13.78 -7.58
C VAL A 411 8.51 12.55 -6.67
N GLU A 412 7.28 12.27 -6.23
CA GLU A 412 6.97 11.12 -5.37
C GLU A 412 7.43 9.79 -5.97
N SER A 413 7.24 9.59 -7.27
CA SER A 413 7.70 8.38 -7.98
C SER A 413 9.22 8.19 -8.00
N LYS A 414 9.99 9.26 -7.76
CA LYS A 414 11.46 9.27 -7.78
C LYS A 414 12.09 9.31 -6.40
N ILE A 415 11.36 9.65 -5.32
CA ILE A 415 11.93 9.72 -3.95
C ILE A 415 12.63 8.41 -3.57
N ARG A 416 12.11 7.25 -3.98
CA ARG A 416 12.78 5.95 -3.77
C ARG A 416 14.22 5.91 -4.30
N LEU A 417 14.54 6.64 -5.36
CA LEU A 417 15.88 6.71 -5.95
C LEU A 417 16.82 7.52 -5.04
N LEU A 418 16.32 8.58 -4.41
CA LEU A 418 17.05 9.28 -3.35
C LEU A 418 17.34 8.34 -2.18
N ILE A 419 16.36 7.57 -1.71
CA ILE A 419 16.55 6.59 -0.62
C ILE A 419 17.64 5.58 -0.98
N VAL A 420 17.58 4.97 -2.17
CA VAL A 420 18.59 4.02 -2.64
C VAL A 420 19.98 4.67 -2.79
N ASN A 421 20.05 5.95 -3.18
CA ASN A 421 21.32 6.67 -3.23
C ASN A 421 21.90 6.91 -1.83
N LEU A 422 21.05 7.34 -0.89
CA LEU A 422 21.44 7.53 0.52
C LEU A 422 21.91 6.22 1.16
N GLU A 423 21.31 5.08 0.83
CA GLU A 423 21.76 3.75 1.31
C GLU A 423 23.19 3.38 0.89
N ARG A 424 23.68 3.96 -0.21
CA ARG A 424 25.06 3.74 -0.70
C ARG A 424 26.06 4.62 0.04
N ASN A 425 25.61 5.69 0.69
CA ASN A 425 26.48 6.54 1.47
C ASN A 425 27.01 5.76 2.70
N PRO A 426 28.34 5.68 2.90
CA PRO A 426 28.93 4.86 3.96
C PRO A 426 28.57 5.32 5.37
N TYR A 427 28.12 6.56 5.55
CA TYR A 427 27.74 7.13 6.85
C TYR A 427 26.26 6.96 7.17
N ILE A 428 25.42 6.60 6.20
CA ILE A 428 23.98 6.42 6.40
C ILE A 428 23.68 4.97 6.75
N ASP A 429 23.00 4.77 7.86
CA ASP A 429 22.49 3.48 8.31
C ASP A 429 21.07 3.22 7.78
N LEU A 430 20.21 4.26 7.81
CA LEU A 430 18.82 4.18 7.40
C LEU A 430 18.35 5.51 6.83
N ALA A 431 17.59 5.46 5.74
CA ALA A 431 16.80 6.59 5.23
C ALA A 431 15.32 6.19 5.16
N HIS A 432 14.47 6.94 5.87
CA HIS A 432 13.04 6.67 5.98
C HIS A 432 12.26 7.86 5.44
N VAL A 433 11.54 7.71 4.33
CA VAL A 433 10.60 8.73 3.86
C VAL A 433 9.26 8.63 4.61
N ASN A 434 8.75 9.76 5.09
CA ASN A 434 7.40 9.83 5.66
C ASN A 434 6.34 9.69 4.55
N SER A 435 5.33 8.87 4.77
CA SER A 435 4.19 8.72 3.86
C SER A 435 3.29 9.95 3.81
N GLU A 436 3.30 10.78 4.85
CA GLU A 436 2.53 12.02 4.90
C GLU A 436 3.25 13.18 4.19
N LYS A 437 2.50 13.92 3.38
CA LYS A 437 2.91 15.20 2.81
C LYS A 437 2.45 16.32 3.75
N TYR A 438 3.27 17.36 3.85
CA TYR A 438 2.93 18.54 4.65
C TYR A 438 2.83 19.77 3.74
N THR A 439 1.93 20.68 4.06
CA THR A 439 1.90 22.01 3.44
C THR A 439 2.72 22.96 4.32
N PRO A 440 3.85 23.50 3.84
CA PRO A 440 4.65 24.43 4.64
C PRO A 440 3.95 25.79 4.76
N ASP A 441 4.04 26.42 5.93
CA ASP A 441 3.63 27.82 6.12
C ASP A 441 4.42 28.75 5.18
N GLU A 442 3.79 29.81 4.66
CA GLU A 442 4.44 30.69 3.68
C GLU A 442 5.75 31.33 4.21
N VAL A 443 5.77 31.70 5.50
CA VAL A 443 6.95 32.25 6.15
C VAL A 443 8.07 31.21 6.26
N VAL A 444 7.70 29.97 6.59
CA VAL A 444 8.62 28.84 6.69
C VAL A 444 9.20 28.50 5.32
N PHE A 445 8.36 28.47 4.29
CA PHE A 445 8.75 28.23 2.92
C PHE A 445 9.75 29.29 2.42
N LYS A 446 9.49 30.58 2.67
CA LYS A 446 10.44 31.66 2.30
C LYS A 446 11.79 31.53 3.01
N ARG A 447 11.81 31.17 4.30
CA ARG A 447 13.07 30.89 5.03
C ARG A 447 13.79 29.68 4.45
N LEU A 448 13.04 28.64 4.10
CA LEU A 448 13.55 27.44 3.43
C LEU A 448 13.90 27.66 1.97
N GLN A 449 13.79 28.87 1.41
CA GLN A 449 14.33 29.19 0.09
C GLN A 449 15.59 30.06 0.16
N GLN A 450 15.86 30.73 1.28
CA GLN A 450 17.06 31.55 1.44
C GLN A 450 18.32 30.65 1.51
N PRO A 451 19.45 31.04 0.88
CA PRO A 451 20.71 30.32 1.05
C PRO A 451 21.08 30.24 2.54
N ALA A 452 21.61 29.10 2.98
CA ALA A 452 22.08 28.98 4.36
C ALA A 452 23.16 30.03 4.61
N GLU A 453 22.88 31.03 5.46
CA GLU A 453 23.89 31.98 5.89
C GLU A 453 25.04 31.19 6.53
N THR A 454 26.21 31.28 5.92
CA THR A 454 27.47 30.80 6.51
C THR A 454 27.65 31.54 7.83
N ASN A 455 27.44 30.84 8.94
CA ASN A 455 27.84 31.29 10.28
C ASN A 455 29.37 31.38 10.33
N GLY A 456 29.91 32.47 9.80
CA GLY A 456 31.25 32.95 10.10
C GLY A 456 31.18 33.80 11.36
N ASN A 457 31.82 33.34 12.43
CA ASN A 457 32.15 34.16 13.59
C ASN A 457 32.81 35.47 13.13
N GLN A 458 32.15 36.61 13.34
CA GLN A 458 32.83 37.88 13.52
C GLN A 458 32.20 38.62 14.72
N SER A 459 33.06 38.90 15.69
CA SER A 459 32.82 39.70 16.88
C SER A 459 32.43 41.14 16.53
N PRO A 460 31.76 41.89 17.42
CA PRO A 460 31.31 43.23 17.14
C PRO A 460 32.38 44.27 17.51
N GLU A 461 32.92 45.00 16.54
CA GLU A 461 33.63 46.26 16.80
C GLU A 461 33.16 47.39 15.87
N SER A 462 32.50 48.36 16.53
CA SER A 462 32.53 49.81 16.36
C SER A 462 32.65 50.48 14.99
N SER A 463 31.65 51.34 14.75
CA SER A 463 31.76 52.79 14.44
C SER A 463 31.45 53.31 13.02
N SER A 464 30.47 54.24 13.04
CA SER A 464 30.38 55.51 12.29
C SER A 464 30.00 55.56 10.80
N THR A 465 28.76 56.05 10.59
CA THR A 465 28.34 57.12 9.65
C THR A 465 29.02 57.25 8.28
N ASN A 466 28.24 57.11 7.20
CA ASN A 466 27.68 58.27 6.49
C ASN A 466 26.80 57.89 5.29
N ASN A 467 25.77 58.74 5.09
CA ASN A 467 24.85 58.77 3.97
C ASN A 467 25.53 58.87 2.60
N SER A 468 25.05 58.08 1.64
CA SER A 468 24.88 58.55 0.26
C SER A 468 23.79 57.73 -0.46
N LYS A 469 22.69 58.40 -0.83
CA LYS A 469 21.78 58.00 -1.91
C LYS A 469 22.57 58.06 -3.24
N PRO A 470 22.29 57.19 -4.22
CA PRO A 470 21.14 57.35 -5.14
C PRO A 470 20.49 55.97 -5.43
N SER A 471 19.37 55.77 -6.10
CA SER A 471 18.39 56.55 -6.85
C SER A 471 17.20 55.59 -7.04
N ASN A 472 16.00 56.13 -7.16
CA ASN A 472 14.81 55.39 -7.54
C ASN A 472 15.04 54.68 -8.89
N ASP A 473 14.98 53.35 -8.87
CA ASP A 473 14.22 52.61 -9.87
C ASP A 473 13.28 51.65 -9.12
N SER A 474 12.10 52.17 -8.85
CA SER A 474 10.98 51.44 -8.30
C SER A 474 10.40 50.52 -9.38
N SER A 475 10.37 49.24 -9.03
CA SER A 475 9.20 48.36 -9.14
C SER A 475 8.70 47.99 -10.54
N SER A 476 8.86 46.71 -10.89
CA SER A 476 7.71 45.79 -10.95
C SER A 476 8.15 44.35 -11.27
N ASN A 477 8.18 43.49 -10.24
CA ASN A 477 7.73 42.09 -10.36
C ASN A 477 7.57 41.39 -9.00
N SER A 478 7.21 42.13 -7.95
CA SER A 478 6.74 41.57 -6.69
C SER A 478 5.22 41.70 -6.63
N ASN A 479 4.48 40.81 -7.30
CA ASN A 479 3.04 40.58 -7.06
C ASN A 479 2.51 39.42 -7.92
N ASN A 480 2.96 38.19 -7.69
CA ASN A 480 2.26 37.00 -8.23
C ASN A 480 2.40 35.71 -7.41
N THR A 481 2.73 35.79 -6.11
CA THR A 481 2.97 34.60 -5.26
C THR A 481 1.76 34.09 -4.48
N SER A 482 0.56 34.64 -4.67
CA SER A 482 -0.62 34.29 -3.85
C SER A 482 -1.31 32.97 -4.22
N ASN A 483 -1.05 32.40 -5.41
CA ASN A 483 -1.75 31.19 -5.87
C ASN A 483 -0.85 29.95 -6.03
N ALA A 484 0.43 30.03 -5.64
CA ALA A 484 1.33 28.89 -5.80
C ALA A 484 0.99 27.76 -4.81
N VAL A 485 0.81 26.54 -5.34
CA VAL A 485 0.54 25.33 -4.55
C VAL A 485 1.87 24.70 -4.11
N ARG A 486 1.97 24.34 -2.84
CA ARG A 486 3.23 23.93 -2.20
C ARG A 486 3.05 22.68 -1.37
N SER A 487 4.07 21.83 -1.36
CA SER A 487 4.14 20.66 -0.47
C SER A 487 5.55 20.34 -0.07
N MET A 488 5.70 19.60 1.03
CA MET A 488 6.97 19.05 1.45
C MET A 488 6.87 17.58 1.85
N TRP A 489 7.93 16.83 1.54
CA TRP A 489 8.20 15.50 2.06
C TRP A 489 9.34 15.55 3.06
N ILE A 490 9.30 14.67 4.05
CA ILE A 490 10.31 14.57 5.09
C ILE A 490 10.95 13.19 5.03
N VAL A 491 12.26 13.14 4.92
CA VAL A 491 13.06 11.91 4.99
C VAL A 491 13.86 11.93 6.28
N GLY A 492 13.57 11.02 7.21
CA GLY A 492 14.35 10.81 8.42
C GLY A 492 15.62 10.01 8.16
N LEU A 493 16.71 10.41 8.81
CA LEU A 493 18.02 9.79 8.65
C LEU A 493 18.52 9.22 9.98
N GLN A 494 19.12 8.02 9.90
CA GLN A 494 19.95 7.45 10.93
C GLN A 494 21.37 7.28 10.39
N PHE A 495 22.34 7.79 11.14
CA PHE A 495 23.75 7.63 10.78
C PHE A 495 24.34 6.40 11.46
N ARG A 496 25.30 5.77 10.79
CA ARG A 496 26.18 4.78 11.43
C ARG A 496 26.98 5.50 12.50
N ASN A 497 27.35 4.82 13.59
CA ASN A 497 28.13 5.38 14.69
C ASN A 497 29.52 5.83 14.20
N ALA A 498 29.58 6.99 13.56
CA ALA A 498 30.79 7.66 13.10
C ALA A 498 30.89 8.96 13.89
N ASN A 499 31.79 8.98 14.87
CA ASN A 499 32.08 10.16 15.67
C ASN A 499 32.48 11.32 14.76
N ASN A 500 31.84 12.48 14.92
CA ASN A 500 32.25 13.79 14.35
C ASN A 500 32.60 13.83 12.85
N VAL A 501 31.80 13.21 11.98
CA VAL A 501 31.93 13.45 10.53
C VAL A 501 31.07 14.65 10.11
N HIS A 502 31.69 15.65 9.48
CA HIS A 502 30.95 16.72 8.81
C HIS A 502 30.30 16.15 7.55
N LEU A 503 29.09 15.62 7.70
CA LEU A 503 28.39 14.96 6.61
C LEU A 503 27.89 15.99 5.58
N ASN A 504 28.39 15.86 4.35
CA ASN A 504 27.90 16.60 3.21
C ASN A 504 26.98 15.68 2.39
N LEU A 505 25.68 16.00 2.33
CA LEU A 505 24.67 15.27 1.54
C LEU A 505 24.29 16.01 0.26
N THR A 506 25.05 17.05 -0.11
CA THR A 506 24.68 17.93 -1.21
C THR A 506 24.74 17.19 -2.55
N ASP A 507 25.66 16.25 -2.71
CA ASP A 507 25.82 15.50 -3.96
C ASP A 507 24.65 14.53 -4.17
N GLU A 508 24.22 13.80 -3.13
CA GLU A 508 23.05 12.93 -3.20
C GLU A 508 21.76 13.70 -3.46
N ILE A 509 21.64 14.90 -2.86
CA ILE A 509 20.51 15.80 -3.05
C ILE A 509 20.49 16.34 -4.49
N ARG A 510 21.61 16.87 -5.00
CA ARG A 510 21.69 17.38 -6.38
C ARG A 510 21.37 16.28 -7.39
N ALA A 511 21.96 15.10 -7.22
CA ALA A 511 21.70 13.95 -8.09
C ALA A 511 20.21 13.56 -8.13
N PHE A 512 19.49 13.71 -7.02
CA PHE A 512 18.04 13.48 -7.01
C PHE A 512 17.28 14.52 -7.83
N VAL A 513 17.59 15.82 -7.66
CA VAL A 513 16.96 16.91 -8.43
C VAL A 513 17.21 16.70 -9.92
N ASP A 514 18.45 16.38 -10.31
CA ASP A 514 18.82 16.11 -11.71
C ASP A 514 18.02 14.94 -12.31
N VAL A 515 17.82 13.87 -11.53
CA VAL A 515 17.02 12.71 -11.97
C VAL A 515 15.55 13.08 -12.17
N VAL A 516 14.98 13.93 -11.32
CA VAL A 516 13.60 14.41 -11.48
C VAL A 516 13.50 15.29 -12.72
N ASP A 517 14.45 16.20 -12.93
CA ASP A 517 14.48 17.13 -14.06
C ASP A 517 14.64 16.38 -15.40
N GLN A 518 15.52 15.39 -15.45
CA GLN A 518 15.68 14.53 -16.62
C GLN A 518 14.40 13.74 -16.91
N ALA A 519 13.74 13.22 -15.87
CA ALA A 519 12.48 12.49 -16.04
C ALA A 519 11.36 13.42 -16.54
N ALA A 520 11.29 14.65 -16.05
CA ALA A 520 10.35 15.67 -16.52
C ALA A 520 10.55 15.97 -18.01
N ALA A 521 11.80 16.22 -18.42
CA ALA A 521 12.18 16.49 -19.80
C ALA A 521 11.78 15.34 -20.74
N ASN A 522 12.05 14.09 -20.36
CA ASN A 522 11.68 12.91 -21.15
C ASN A 522 10.16 12.71 -21.30
N SER A 523 9.37 13.30 -20.40
CA SER A 523 7.91 13.28 -20.43
C SER A 523 7.29 14.57 -21.00
N ASN A 524 8.09 15.43 -21.65
CA ASN A 524 7.67 16.73 -22.20
C ASN A 524 7.01 17.66 -21.17
N LYS A 525 7.38 17.54 -19.89
CA LYS A 525 6.86 18.39 -18.82
C LYS A 525 7.73 19.63 -18.68
N SER A 526 7.16 20.81 -18.87
CA SER A 526 7.91 22.06 -18.67
C SER A 526 8.26 22.25 -17.19
N ARG A 527 9.53 22.64 -16.95
CA ARG A 527 10.07 23.05 -15.64
C ARG A 527 9.79 24.51 -15.32
N ASP A 528 9.27 25.30 -16.27
CA ASP A 528 9.06 26.74 -16.09
C ASP A 528 8.17 26.99 -14.88
N SER A 529 8.59 27.86 -13.97
CA SER A 529 7.84 28.19 -12.74
C SER A 529 7.62 27.04 -11.74
N ILE A 530 8.28 25.89 -11.92
CA ILE A 530 8.33 24.82 -10.92
C ILE A 530 9.60 24.98 -10.08
N ASN A 531 9.44 24.94 -8.76
CA ASN A 531 10.56 24.94 -7.84
C ASN A 531 10.60 23.62 -7.06
N LEU A 532 11.70 22.87 -7.23
CA LEU A 532 12.03 21.68 -6.47
C LEU A 532 13.35 21.92 -5.72
N ASP A 533 13.29 21.98 -4.39
CA ASP A 533 14.47 22.15 -3.53
C ASP A 533 14.53 21.03 -2.49
N ALA A 534 15.73 20.77 -1.96
CA ALA A 534 15.96 19.71 -1.01
C ALA A 534 17.04 20.13 0.00
N ARG A 535 16.74 19.98 1.30
CA ARG A 535 17.58 20.53 2.38
C ARG A 535 17.76 19.60 3.54
N TYR A 536 18.99 19.51 4.04
CA TYR A 536 19.29 18.83 5.29
C TYR A 536 18.95 19.69 6.51
N ILE A 537 18.39 19.08 7.55
CA ILE A 537 18.01 19.76 8.79
C ILE A 537 18.13 18.86 10.03
N ARG A 538 18.39 19.46 11.19
CA ARG A 538 18.36 18.77 12.49
C ARG A 538 16.96 18.85 13.13
N ARG A 539 16.58 17.85 13.94
CA ARG A 539 15.27 17.80 14.63
C ARG A 539 14.89 19.10 15.36
N ARG A 540 15.86 19.72 16.05
CA ARG A 540 15.67 20.98 16.79
C ARG A 540 15.20 22.15 15.92
N GLU A 541 15.60 22.16 14.65
CA GLU A 541 15.23 23.19 13.68
C GLU A 541 13.91 22.81 12.97
N LEU A 542 13.64 21.52 12.81
CA LEU A 542 12.42 21.01 12.18
C LEU A 542 11.13 21.34 12.96
N SER A 543 11.22 21.43 14.30
CA SER A 543 10.07 21.79 15.14
C SER A 543 9.55 23.20 14.83
N ASN A 544 10.40 24.09 14.32
CA ASN A 544 10.02 25.46 13.96
C ASN A 544 9.43 25.59 12.54
N ILE A 545 9.38 24.48 11.79
CA ILE A 545 9.00 24.41 10.37
C ILE A 545 7.67 23.70 10.18
N LEU A 546 7.34 22.76 11.08
CA LEU A 546 6.09 22.03 11.02
C LEU A 546 4.92 22.92 11.49
N PRO A 547 3.73 22.79 10.87
CA PRO A 547 2.53 23.45 11.34
C PRO A 547 2.26 23.12 12.83
N LYS A 548 1.75 24.09 13.60
CA LYS A 548 1.55 23.96 15.05
C LYS A 548 0.61 22.82 15.49
N GLY A 549 -0.12 22.19 14.56
CA GLY A 549 -0.96 21.01 14.81
C GLY A 549 -0.30 19.66 14.48
N SER A 550 0.89 19.64 13.87
CA SER A 550 1.64 18.42 13.53
C SER A 550 2.64 18.00 14.61
N GLN A 551 2.77 18.79 15.68
CA GLN A 551 3.52 18.44 16.87
C GLN A 551 2.61 17.63 17.79
N SER A 552 3.13 16.53 18.35
CA SER A 552 2.36 15.72 19.30
C SER A 552 1.87 16.59 20.46
N THR A 553 0.57 16.51 20.75
CA THR A 553 0.07 16.90 22.07
C THR A 553 0.80 16.05 23.08
N GLN A 554 1.76 16.64 23.79
CA GLN A 554 2.32 16.01 24.96
C GLN A 554 1.17 15.77 25.93
N SER A 555 0.86 14.50 26.20
CA SER A 555 0.24 14.14 27.45
C SER A 555 1.07 14.78 28.57
N PRO A 556 0.47 15.47 29.55
CA PRO A 556 1.24 16.13 30.59
C PRO A 556 2.10 15.09 31.30
N ARG A 557 3.42 15.35 31.35
CA ARG A 557 4.32 14.62 32.26
C ARG A 557 3.73 14.72 33.66
N PRO A 558 3.62 13.63 34.44
CA PRO A 558 3.32 13.76 35.85
C PRO A 558 4.43 14.61 36.49
N GLU A 559 4.05 15.73 37.08
CA GLU A 559 4.95 16.56 37.87
C GLU A 559 5.62 15.69 38.93
N LYS A 560 6.96 15.79 39.02
CA LYS A 560 7.70 15.26 40.15
C LYS A 560 7.35 16.11 41.37
N THR A 561 6.31 15.75 42.09
CA THR A 561 6.09 16.26 43.44
C THR A 561 7.21 15.69 44.31
N LYS A 562 8.09 16.56 44.81
CA LYS A 562 9.03 16.22 45.89
C LYS A 562 8.19 15.89 47.13
N LEU A 563 8.05 14.60 47.43
CA LEU A 563 7.61 14.15 48.74
C LEU A 563 8.82 14.19 49.66
N THR A 564 8.73 15.05 50.66
CA THR A 564 9.63 15.13 51.81
C THR A 564 9.55 13.85 52.63
N ASP A 565 10.71 13.36 53.06
CA ASP A 565 10.87 12.28 54.03
C ASP A 565 10.15 12.64 55.34
N GLU A 566 9.02 11.98 55.62
CA GLU A 566 8.58 11.58 56.97
C GLU A 566 7.22 10.84 56.88
N LYS A 567 7.18 9.61 57.45
CA LYS A 567 6.03 8.71 57.67
C LYS A 567 5.53 7.95 56.41
N CYS A 568 5.48 6.62 56.32
CA CYS A 568 5.44 5.48 57.25
C CYS A 568 6.14 4.29 56.55
N GLU A 569 7.07 3.49 57.09
CA GLU A 569 7.09 2.82 58.40
C GLU A 569 5.70 2.31 58.82
N ASN A 570 5.04 1.52 57.95
CA ASN A 570 3.95 0.60 58.36
C ASN A 570 3.52 -0.41 57.25
N LEU A 571 4.45 -0.91 56.42
CA LEU A 571 4.13 -1.95 55.42
C LEU A 571 5.16 -3.10 55.33
N LYS A 572 6.09 -3.19 56.30
CA LYS A 572 7.07 -4.29 56.38
C LYS A 572 6.72 -5.38 57.41
N ARG A 573 5.45 -5.51 57.80
CA ARG A 573 5.02 -6.49 58.81
C ARG A 573 3.71 -7.19 58.43
N ALA A 574 3.67 -7.88 57.29
CA ALA A 574 2.67 -8.91 57.00
C ALA A 574 3.06 -9.75 55.77
N LYS A 575 3.77 -10.86 56.03
CA LYS A 575 3.85 -12.14 55.26
C LYS A 575 5.27 -12.73 55.30
N LEU A 576 5.64 -13.14 56.51
CA LEU A 576 6.39 -14.36 56.74
C LEU A 576 5.35 -15.36 57.26
N ASP A 577 4.91 -16.31 56.44
CA ASP A 577 4.78 -17.72 56.87
C ASP A 577 4.47 -18.69 55.71
N SER A 578 5.18 -19.83 55.75
CA SER A 578 4.99 -21.15 55.09
C SER A 578 4.90 -21.21 53.54
N THR A 579 5.90 -21.64 52.76
CA THR A 579 6.62 -22.94 52.57
C THR A 579 6.01 -23.93 51.54
N SER A 580 6.89 -24.29 50.59
CA SER A 580 7.09 -25.55 49.83
C SER A 580 6.07 -26.01 48.77
N SER A 581 6.47 -25.96 47.49
CA SER A 581 6.91 -27.16 46.72
C SER A 581 7.12 -26.81 45.22
N GLU A 582 8.35 -27.04 44.75
CA GLU A 582 8.72 -27.36 43.36
C GLU A 582 9.11 -28.85 43.33
N PRO A 583 9.34 -29.54 42.18
CA PRO A 583 9.45 -29.05 40.80
C PRO A 583 8.65 -29.86 39.76
N ASP A 584 8.54 -29.39 38.51
CA ASP A 584 9.07 -30.19 37.38
C ASP A 584 9.26 -29.37 36.10
N SER A 585 10.36 -29.66 35.41
CA SER A 585 10.87 -28.98 34.22
C SER A 585 11.14 -30.00 33.13
N THR A 586 10.37 -29.99 32.05
CA THR A 586 10.67 -30.68 30.78
C THR A 586 10.06 -29.85 29.64
N LEU A 587 10.89 -29.18 28.84
CA LEU A 587 11.36 -29.61 27.52
C LEU A 587 10.23 -29.64 26.47
N GLU A 588 10.24 -28.64 25.58
CA GLU A 588 9.94 -28.81 24.16
C GLU A 588 10.54 -27.63 23.36
N SER A 589 11.83 -27.76 23.06
CA SER A 589 12.52 -27.11 21.96
C SER A 589 12.71 -28.17 20.88
N ASP A 590 12.24 -27.94 19.66
CA ASP A 590 12.90 -28.41 18.42
C ASP A 590 12.08 -28.06 17.17
N ILE A 591 12.40 -26.93 16.53
CA ILE A 591 12.20 -26.74 15.08
C ILE A 591 13.40 -25.96 14.53
N ASN A 592 14.49 -26.68 14.23
CA ASN A 592 15.26 -26.48 13.00
C ASN A 592 16.39 -27.50 12.88
N SER A 593 16.36 -28.31 11.83
CA SER A 593 17.60 -28.66 11.12
C SER A 593 17.32 -28.89 9.63
N PRO A 594 18.21 -28.40 8.73
CA PRO A 594 18.06 -28.52 7.29
C PRO A 594 18.71 -29.81 6.76
N SER A 595 18.06 -30.42 5.77
CA SER A 595 18.60 -31.58 5.03
C SER A 595 19.90 -31.24 4.31
N LYS A 596 20.89 -32.11 4.56
CA LYS A 596 22.23 -32.13 3.94
C LYS A 596 22.15 -32.40 2.43
N ARG A 597 22.92 -31.62 1.65
CA ARG A 597 23.37 -32.01 0.31
C ARG A 597 24.45 -33.11 0.42
N PRO A 598 24.53 -34.07 -0.51
CA PRO A 598 25.62 -35.04 -0.53
C PRO A 598 26.91 -34.41 -1.07
N LYS A 599 28.04 -34.81 -0.48
CA LYS A 599 29.39 -34.63 -1.00
C LYS A 599 29.60 -35.59 -2.18
N LEU A 600 30.22 -35.10 -3.25
CA LEU A 600 30.73 -35.92 -4.33
C LEU A 600 32.25 -36.03 -4.14
N ASP A 601 32.74 -37.26 -4.07
CA ASP A 601 34.15 -37.59 -3.91
C ASP A 601 34.94 -37.32 -5.20
N THR A 602 36.12 -36.76 -5.01
CA THR A 602 37.23 -36.67 -5.97
C THR A 602 37.81 -38.05 -6.25
N ILE A 603 37.89 -38.43 -7.53
CA ILE A 603 38.83 -39.45 -8.05
C ILE A 603 39.54 -38.84 -9.26
N ASP A 604 40.86 -39.05 -9.27
CA ASP A 604 41.86 -38.60 -10.23
C ASP A 604 41.76 -39.18 -11.65
N GLU A 605 42.30 -38.37 -12.58
CA GLU A 605 43.04 -38.66 -13.81
C GLU A 605 42.69 -39.87 -14.71
N SER A 606 42.37 -39.59 -15.98
CA SER A 606 43.25 -39.93 -17.11
C SER A 606 42.64 -39.57 -18.49
N ASN A 607 43.51 -38.97 -19.34
CA ASN A 607 43.55 -38.93 -20.80
C ASN A 607 42.45 -39.66 -21.61
N ASN A 608 41.87 -39.00 -22.61
CA ASN A 608 42.32 -39.17 -24.02
C ASN A 608 41.56 -38.30 -25.02
N ASP A 609 42.27 -38.05 -26.12
CA ASP A 609 41.98 -37.26 -27.31
C ASP A 609 40.77 -37.69 -28.19
N ALA A 610 40.44 -36.75 -29.09
CA ALA A 610 39.81 -36.93 -30.42
C ALA A 610 38.31 -37.30 -30.39
N LYS A 611 37.38 -36.54 -31.00
CA LYS A 611 37.35 -35.99 -32.36
C LYS A 611 36.22 -34.97 -32.48
#